data_AF-A0A7J4CUP4-F1
#
_entry.id   AF-A0A7J4CUP4-F1
#
_cell.length_a   1.000
_cell.length_b   1.000
_cell.length_c   1.000
_cell.angle_alpha   90.00
_cell.angle_beta   90.00
_cell.angle_gamma   90.00
#
_symmetry.space_group_name_H-M   'P 1'
#
loop_
_entity.id
_entity.type
_entity.pdbx_description
1 polymer ?
#
loop_
_entity_poly.entity_id
_entity_poly.type
_entity_poly.pdbx_seq_one_letter_code
_entity_poly.pdbx_strand_id
1 'polypeptide(L)'
;MHRVLDFPQSELERISSAACLAREAANAESPEESSVTIASSSNSTEESVGELSESDAIYLEVLIEAFSDGQLIREEDAMLSRLRSSLGLVEGAHEKLLITARAQLGLDATETTHVMAYSDALRVALADHIITDDEEAILESLRSSLNISSQQHLSLLAAERAKLN
;
A
#
# COMPACT_ATOMS: atom_id res chain seq x y z
N MET A 1 -48.88 -24.86 0.58
CA MET A 1 -47.44 -25.19 0.55
C MET A 1 -46.64 -23.92 0.81
N HIS A 2 -46.46 -23.54 2.08
CA HIS A 2 -45.54 -22.48 2.51
C HIS A 2 -45.01 -22.95 3.87
N ARG A 3 -43.84 -23.58 3.85
CA ARG A 3 -43.23 -24.21 5.02
C ARG A 3 -42.38 -23.14 5.71
N VAL A 4 -42.96 -22.49 6.71
CA VAL A 4 -42.24 -21.62 7.65
C VAL A 4 -41.31 -22.54 8.43
N LEU A 5 -40.01 -22.53 8.09
CA LEU A 5 -38.99 -23.15 8.92
C LEU A 5 -38.64 -22.16 10.02
N ASP A 6 -39.36 -22.36 11.11
CA ASP A 6 -39.10 -21.88 12.46
C ASP A 6 -37.63 -22.16 12.83
N PHE A 7 -36.80 -21.12 12.80
CA PHE A 7 -35.41 -21.19 13.23
C PHE A 7 -35.36 -20.80 14.70
N PRO A 8 -35.07 -21.74 15.63
CA PRO A 8 -35.01 -21.40 17.04
C PRO A 8 -33.83 -20.45 17.30
N GLN A 9 -34.11 -19.31 17.94
CA GLN A 9 -33.17 -18.25 18.34
C GLN A 9 -32.16 -18.69 19.44
N SER A 10 -31.72 -19.95 19.46
CA SER A 10 -31.04 -20.53 20.64
C SER A 10 -29.59 -20.96 20.40
N GLU A 11 -28.94 -20.48 19.33
CA GLU A 11 -27.53 -20.78 19.02
C GLU A 11 -26.67 -19.53 18.74
N LEU A 12 -27.11 -18.33 19.17
CA LEU A 12 -26.26 -17.12 19.12
C LEU A 12 -25.65 -16.74 20.48
N GLU A 13 -26.00 -17.42 21.57
CA GLU A 13 -25.47 -17.14 22.93
C GLU A 13 -24.41 -18.15 23.43
N ARG A 14 -23.95 -19.09 22.59
CA ARG A 14 -22.93 -20.09 23.00
C ARG A 14 -21.48 -19.72 22.64
N ILE A 15 -21.26 -18.62 21.92
CA ILE A 15 -19.89 -18.15 21.59
C ILE A 15 -19.46 -16.99 22.50
N SER A 16 -20.36 -16.46 23.35
CA SER A 16 -20.10 -15.31 24.22
C SER A 16 -19.43 -15.64 25.56
N SER A 17 -18.85 -16.83 25.76
CA SER A 17 -18.38 -17.26 27.10
C SER A 17 -16.97 -17.87 27.14
N ALA A 18 -16.02 -17.35 26.36
CA ALA A 18 -14.61 -17.81 26.41
C ALA A 18 -13.56 -16.70 26.19
N ALA A 19 -13.79 -15.49 26.71
CA ALA A 19 -12.84 -14.37 26.60
C ALA A 19 -12.54 -13.67 27.95
N CYS A 20 -12.48 -14.44 29.05
CA CYS A 20 -11.98 -13.93 30.34
C CYS A 20 -11.21 -15.03 31.06
N LEU A 21 -9.88 -15.01 31.02
CA LEU A 21 -8.92 -15.43 32.06
C LEU A 21 -7.54 -15.80 31.47
N ALA A 22 -6.62 -14.83 31.42
CA ALA A 22 -5.17 -15.09 31.48
C ALA A 22 -4.43 -13.75 31.68
N ARG A 23 -4.53 -13.19 32.88
CA ARG A 23 -3.60 -12.19 33.41
C ARG A 23 -3.12 -12.74 34.74
N GLU A 24 -1.81 -12.64 34.98
CA GLU A 24 -1.11 -12.99 36.23
C GLU A 24 -0.51 -14.41 36.29
N ALA A 25 0.78 -14.54 35.94
CA ALA A 25 1.83 -15.24 36.71
C ALA A 25 3.08 -15.53 35.86
N ALA A 26 4.15 -14.75 36.07
CA ALA A 26 5.56 -15.23 36.15
C ALA A 26 6.50 -14.03 36.26
N ASN A 27 6.62 -13.50 37.47
CA ASN A 27 7.73 -12.69 37.94
C ASN A 27 8.73 -13.65 38.61
N ALA A 28 9.96 -13.73 38.12
CA ALA A 28 11.11 -14.28 38.85
C ALA A 28 12.43 -13.70 38.31
N GLU A 29 13.20 -13.10 39.24
CA GLU A 29 14.65 -12.77 39.24
C GLU A 29 15.16 -11.77 38.17
N SER A 30 15.44 -10.50 38.47
CA SER A 30 16.53 -9.90 39.32
C SER A 30 17.94 -10.19 38.78
N PRO A 31 19.00 -9.37 39.04
CA PRO A 31 19.17 -7.97 39.48
C PRO A 31 19.87 -7.13 38.37
N GLU A 32 20.22 -5.85 38.52
CA GLU A 32 21.59 -5.35 38.82
C GLU A 32 21.51 -3.82 38.59
N GLU A 33 21.70 -2.99 39.62
CA GLU A 33 22.94 -2.24 39.89
C GLU A 33 23.20 -1.01 38.98
N SER A 34 23.50 0.08 39.68
CA SER A 34 24.65 0.95 39.38
C SER A 34 24.60 1.93 38.19
N SER A 35 24.53 3.21 38.58
CA SER A 35 25.55 4.23 38.27
C SER A 35 25.97 4.47 36.81
N VAL A 36 25.52 5.62 36.30
CA VAL A 36 26.38 6.73 35.82
C VAL A 36 27.69 6.40 35.07
N THR A 37 27.77 6.99 33.87
CA THR A 37 28.93 7.53 33.12
C THR A 37 29.63 6.73 31.99
N ILE A 38 29.47 7.31 30.80
CA ILE A 38 30.44 7.51 29.70
C ILE A 38 30.91 6.26 28.96
N ALA A 39 30.32 6.04 27.79
CA ALA A 39 31.07 5.72 26.58
C ALA A 39 30.19 5.98 25.35
N SER A 40 30.76 6.68 24.37
CA SER A 40 30.28 6.75 23.01
C SER A 40 29.83 5.38 22.50
N SER A 41 28.64 5.31 21.92
CA SER A 41 28.26 4.26 20.99
C SER A 41 27.23 4.85 20.05
N SER A 42 27.76 5.49 19.01
CA SER A 42 27.10 5.52 17.71
C SER A 42 26.78 4.08 17.36
N ASN A 43 25.55 3.63 17.61
CA ASN A 43 25.08 2.39 17.02
C ASN A 43 24.40 2.76 15.70
N SER A 44 25.19 2.58 14.65
CA SER A 44 24.81 2.17 13.31
C SER A 44 23.32 1.87 13.14
N THR A 45 22.71 2.59 12.22
CA THR A 45 21.82 1.97 11.24
C THR A 45 22.40 2.27 9.86
N GLU A 46 23.67 1.93 9.69
CA GLU A 46 24.22 1.55 8.39
C GLU A 46 23.95 0.06 8.22
N GLU A 47 22.99 -0.29 7.37
CA GLU A 47 22.86 -1.55 6.60
C GLU A 47 21.50 -1.51 5.90
N SER A 48 21.33 -1.81 4.62
CA SER A 48 22.07 -2.76 3.80
C SER A 48 21.92 -2.35 2.34
N VAL A 49 23.02 -1.98 1.69
CA VAL A 49 23.16 -2.19 0.24
C VAL A 49 23.33 -3.70 0.08
N GLY A 50 22.21 -4.41 0.21
CA GLY A 50 22.19 -5.87 0.16
C GLY A 50 22.58 -6.31 -1.24
N GLU A 51 23.53 -7.24 -1.33
CA GLU A 51 23.72 -8.06 -2.53
C GLU A 51 22.34 -8.55 -2.98
N LEU A 52 21.84 -7.99 -4.08
CA LEU A 52 20.72 -8.63 -4.78
C LEU A 52 21.26 -9.98 -5.22
N SER A 53 20.65 -11.06 -4.74
CA SER A 53 21.00 -12.39 -5.20
C SER A 53 20.84 -12.44 -6.72
N GLU A 54 21.61 -13.27 -7.42
CA GLU A 54 21.43 -13.48 -8.87
C GLU A 54 19.96 -13.83 -9.19
N SER A 55 19.30 -14.54 -8.28
CA SER A 55 17.86 -14.85 -8.34
C SER A 55 16.96 -13.62 -8.21
N ASP A 56 17.30 -12.68 -7.31
CA ASP A 56 16.55 -11.43 -7.13
C ASP A 56 16.69 -10.53 -8.37
N ALA A 57 17.89 -10.47 -8.95
CA ALA A 57 18.15 -9.68 -10.16
C ALA A 57 17.36 -10.21 -11.37
N ILE A 58 17.37 -11.53 -11.60
CA ILE A 58 16.57 -12.17 -12.66
C ILE A 58 15.08 -11.91 -12.43
N TYR A 59 14.61 -12.06 -11.19
CA TYR A 59 13.21 -11.83 -10.88
C TYR A 59 12.80 -10.37 -11.11
N LEU A 60 13.67 -9.42 -10.75
CA LEU A 60 13.45 -8.00 -10.97
C LEU A 60 13.33 -7.66 -12.45
N GLU A 61 14.19 -8.20 -13.31
CA GLU A 61 14.11 -7.98 -14.77
C GLU A 61 12.77 -8.46 -15.33
N VAL A 62 12.34 -9.67 -14.96
CA VAL A 62 11.05 -10.22 -15.42
C VAL A 62 9.89 -9.36 -14.89
N LEU A 63 10.01 -8.86 -13.67
CA LEU A 63 8.99 -8.02 -13.06
C LEU A 63 8.90 -6.64 -13.71
N ILE A 64 10.03 -6.06 -14.15
CA ILE A 64 10.06 -4.81 -14.92
C ILE A 64 9.42 -5.02 -16.30
N GLU A 65 9.78 -6.10 -17.00
CA GLU A 65 9.22 -6.42 -18.31
C GLU A 65 7.70 -6.63 -18.23
N ALA A 66 7.24 -7.41 -17.25
CA ALA A 66 5.82 -7.68 -17.02
C ALA A 66 5.03 -6.44 -16.57
N PHE A 67 5.69 -5.44 -15.99
CA PHE A 67 5.05 -4.19 -15.55
C PHE A 67 5.32 -3.01 -16.48
N SER A 68 5.97 -3.24 -17.63
CA SER A 68 6.42 -2.20 -18.55
C SER A 68 5.28 -1.42 -19.20
N ASP A 69 4.11 -2.04 -19.32
CA ASP A 69 2.86 -1.44 -19.80
C ASP A 69 2.04 -0.77 -18.70
N GLY A 70 2.51 -0.83 -17.44
CA GLY A 70 1.84 -0.28 -16.27
C GLY A 70 0.65 -1.10 -15.76
N GLN A 71 0.40 -2.30 -16.30
CA GLN A 71 -0.71 -3.15 -15.89
C GLN A 71 -0.27 -4.61 -15.69
N LEU A 72 -0.19 -5.06 -14.44
CA LEU A 72 0.01 -6.48 -14.16
C LEU A 72 -1.31 -7.24 -14.26
N ILE A 73 -1.46 -8.07 -15.30
CA ILE A 73 -2.65 -8.92 -15.45
C ILE A 73 -2.53 -10.23 -14.66
N ARG A 74 -3.68 -10.88 -14.44
CA ARG A 74 -3.78 -12.10 -13.62
C ARG A 74 -2.90 -13.27 -14.12
N GLU A 75 -2.67 -13.35 -15.43
CA GLU A 75 -1.81 -14.40 -15.99
C GLU A 75 -0.33 -14.17 -15.65
N GLU A 76 0.12 -12.92 -15.67
CA GLU A 76 1.48 -12.52 -15.32
C GLU A 76 1.72 -12.68 -13.82
N ASP A 77 0.76 -12.30 -12.97
CA ASP A 77 0.82 -12.56 -11.52
C ASP A 77 1.01 -14.07 -11.23
N ALA A 78 0.24 -14.92 -11.92
CA ALA A 78 0.38 -16.37 -11.80
C ALA A 78 1.72 -16.89 -12.35
N MET A 79 2.30 -16.26 -13.37
CA MET A 79 3.63 -16.58 -13.87
C MET A 79 4.73 -16.17 -12.87
N LEU A 80 4.68 -14.93 -12.37
CA LEU A 80 5.60 -14.38 -11.39
C LEU A 80 5.57 -15.15 -10.07
N SER A 81 4.40 -15.61 -9.63
CA SER A 81 4.27 -16.46 -8.44
C SER A 81 5.00 -17.80 -8.60
N ARG A 82 4.87 -18.44 -9.78
CA ARG A 82 5.61 -19.68 -10.10
C ARG A 82 7.10 -19.44 -10.20
N LEU A 83 7.52 -18.36 -10.86
CA LEU A 83 8.93 -17.99 -11.00
C LEU A 83 9.56 -17.75 -9.62
N ARG A 84 8.85 -17.01 -8.75
CA ARG A 84 9.24 -16.77 -7.36
C ARG A 84 9.50 -18.08 -6.60
N SER A 85 8.59 -19.05 -6.71
CA SER A 85 8.76 -20.37 -6.10
C SER A 85 9.94 -21.14 -6.70
N SER A 86 10.17 -21.03 -8.02
CA SER A 86 11.26 -21.74 -8.70
C SER A 86 12.66 -21.21 -8.33
N LEU A 87 12.76 -19.91 -8.07
CA LEU A 87 13.99 -19.24 -7.65
C LEU A 87 14.24 -19.33 -6.13
N GLY A 88 13.28 -19.88 -5.37
CA GLY A 88 13.39 -20.01 -3.92
C GLY A 88 13.37 -18.67 -3.19
N LEU A 89 12.72 -17.65 -3.77
CA LEU A 89 12.66 -16.31 -3.17
C LEU A 89 11.87 -16.34 -1.86
N VAL A 90 12.40 -15.67 -0.85
CA VAL A 90 11.81 -15.57 0.49
C VAL A 90 10.51 -14.76 0.44
N GLU A 91 9.58 -15.09 1.33
CA GLU A 91 8.35 -14.34 1.53
C GLU A 91 8.67 -12.87 1.87
N GLY A 92 8.06 -11.93 1.14
CA GLY A 92 8.35 -10.50 1.23
C GLY A 92 9.43 -9.97 0.27
N ALA A 93 10.24 -10.83 -0.37
CA ALA A 93 11.17 -10.38 -1.42
C ALA A 93 10.44 -9.80 -2.64
N HIS A 94 9.32 -10.42 -3.03
CA HIS A 94 8.47 -9.94 -4.12
C HIS A 94 8.03 -8.49 -3.92
N GLU A 95 7.56 -8.11 -2.73
CA GLU A 95 7.08 -6.75 -2.45
C GLU A 95 8.20 -5.71 -2.56
N LYS A 96 9.39 -6.03 -2.04
CA LYS A 96 10.58 -5.17 -2.16
C LYS A 96 11.01 -4.99 -3.61
N LEU A 97 11.02 -6.08 -4.38
CA LEU A 97 11.38 -6.05 -5.80
C LEU A 97 10.32 -5.34 -6.64
N LEU A 98 9.05 -5.45 -6.27
CA LEU A 98 7.96 -4.71 -6.92
C LEU A 98 8.09 -3.20 -6.70
N ILE A 99 8.39 -2.76 -5.46
CA ILE A 99 8.69 -1.35 -5.18
C ILE A 99 9.90 -0.89 -6.02
N THR A 100 10.95 -1.71 -6.09
CA THR A 100 12.16 -1.39 -6.86
C THR A 100 11.89 -1.29 -8.36
N ALA A 101 11.12 -2.21 -8.92
CA ALA A 101 10.73 -2.20 -10.33
C ALA A 101 9.87 -0.97 -10.64
N ARG A 102 8.92 -0.64 -9.77
CA ARG A 102 8.07 0.55 -9.91
C ARG A 102 8.88 1.85 -9.87
N ALA A 103 9.90 1.92 -9.03
CA ALA A 103 10.84 3.03 -8.98
C ALA A 103 11.66 3.14 -10.27
N GLN A 104 12.16 2.01 -10.80
CA GLN A 104 12.93 1.99 -12.06
C GLN A 104 12.10 2.36 -13.28
N LEU A 105 10.85 1.91 -13.34
CA LEU A 105 9.87 2.28 -14.37
C LEU A 105 9.38 3.72 -14.20
N GLY A 106 9.79 4.42 -13.14
CA GLY A 106 9.31 5.76 -12.84
C GLY A 106 7.82 5.80 -12.52
N LEU A 107 7.18 4.67 -12.25
CA LEU A 107 5.74 4.56 -11.97
C LEU A 107 5.38 5.14 -10.59
N ASP A 108 6.35 5.22 -9.69
CA ASP A 108 6.26 6.01 -8.45
C ASP A 108 6.16 7.51 -8.77
N ALA A 109 6.82 7.96 -9.84
CA ALA A 109 6.73 9.31 -10.38
C ALA A 109 5.60 9.48 -11.42
N THR A 110 5.01 8.41 -11.94
CA THR A 110 3.99 8.44 -13.00
C THR A 110 2.59 8.58 -12.42
N GLU A 111 2.30 7.93 -11.28
CA GLU A 111 1.20 8.37 -10.40
C GLU A 111 1.36 9.86 -10.15
N THR A 112 2.56 10.30 -9.76
CA THR A 112 2.84 11.74 -9.56
C THR A 112 2.60 12.56 -10.82
N THR A 113 2.91 12.10 -12.03
CA THR A 113 2.79 12.90 -13.27
C THR A 113 1.34 13.05 -13.73
N HIS A 114 0.56 11.96 -13.80
CA HIS A 114 -0.86 12.04 -14.15
C HIS A 114 -1.67 12.74 -13.05
N VAL A 115 -1.34 12.47 -11.78
CA VAL A 115 -1.94 13.15 -10.63
C VAL A 115 -1.56 14.63 -10.61
N MET A 116 -0.32 15.00 -10.95
CA MET A 116 0.12 16.39 -11.04
C MET A 116 -0.62 17.12 -12.16
N ALA A 117 -0.69 16.54 -13.36
CA ALA A 117 -1.43 17.11 -14.49
C ALA A 117 -2.91 17.32 -14.15
N TYR A 118 -3.52 16.35 -13.46
CA TYR A 118 -4.88 16.47 -12.95
C TYR A 118 -5.00 17.53 -11.85
N SER A 119 -4.01 17.62 -10.94
CA SER A 119 -3.98 18.65 -9.89
C SER A 119 -3.85 20.05 -10.46
N ASP A 120 -3.10 20.21 -11.55
CA ASP A 120 -2.95 21.49 -12.25
C ASP A 120 -4.26 21.88 -12.93
N ALA A 121 -4.95 20.92 -13.56
CA ALA A 121 -6.29 21.14 -14.09
C ALA A 121 -7.29 21.52 -12.98
N LEU A 122 -7.26 20.84 -11.83
CA LEU A 122 -8.06 21.18 -10.65
C LEU A 122 -7.73 22.58 -10.14
N ARG A 123 -6.45 22.98 -10.13
CA ARG A 123 -6.04 24.32 -9.70
C ARG A 123 -6.56 25.39 -10.64
N VAL A 124 -6.56 25.14 -11.96
CA VAL A 124 -7.13 26.05 -12.95
C VAL A 124 -8.64 26.18 -12.77
N ALA A 125 -9.35 25.06 -12.60
CA ALA A 125 -10.80 25.04 -12.36
C ALA A 125 -11.20 25.60 -10.97
N LEU A 126 -10.28 25.63 -10.01
CA LEU A 126 -10.48 26.24 -8.68
C LEU A 126 -9.96 27.69 -8.60
N ALA A 127 -9.44 28.25 -9.70
CA ALA A 127 -8.80 29.57 -9.69
C ALA A 127 -9.77 30.71 -9.34
N ASP A 128 -11.04 30.55 -9.69
CA ASP A 128 -12.16 31.46 -9.38
C ASP A 128 -13.01 30.98 -8.19
N HIS A 129 -12.55 29.94 -7.47
CA HIS A 129 -13.19 29.30 -6.32
C HIS A 129 -14.55 28.62 -6.60
N ILE A 130 -15.00 28.56 -7.85
CA ILE A 130 -16.29 27.98 -8.23
C ILE A 130 -16.06 27.03 -9.40
N ILE A 131 -16.21 25.72 -9.18
CA ILE A 131 -16.22 24.76 -10.28
C ILE A 131 -17.63 24.77 -10.89
N THR A 132 -17.71 25.13 -12.17
CA THR A 132 -18.94 25.11 -12.98
C THR A 132 -19.22 23.72 -13.57
N ASP A 133 -20.46 23.48 -14.02
CA ASP A 133 -20.86 22.17 -14.60
C ASP A 133 -19.99 21.78 -15.81
N ASP A 134 -19.56 22.75 -16.63
CA ASP A 134 -18.71 22.52 -17.80
C ASP A 134 -17.29 22.11 -17.38
N GLU A 135 -16.75 22.70 -16.32
CA GLU A 135 -15.43 22.36 -15.78
C GLU A 135 -15.45 20.98 -15.10
N GLU A 136 -16.55 20.64 -14.42
CA GLU A 136 -16.75 19.29 -13.88
C GLU A 136 -16.76 18.25 -15.02
N ALA A 137 -17.45 18.53 -16.13
CA ALA A 137 -17.46 17.64 -17.29
C ALA A 137 -16.06 17.46 -17.92
N ILE A 138 -15.28 18.54 -18.01
CA ILE A 138 -13.89 18.50 -18.50
C ILE A 138 -13.01 17.70 -17.54
N LEU A 139 -13.11 17.94 -16.23
CA LEU A 139 -12.37 17.21 -15.19
C LEU A 139 -12.74 15.72 -15.17
N GLU A 140 -14.00 15.37 -15.41
CA GLU A 140 -14.46 13.99 -15.48
C GLU A 140 -13.88 13.26 -16.71
N SER A 141 -13.84 13.93 -17.85
CA SER A 141 -13.18 13.42 -19.05
C SER A 141 -11.68 13.25 -18.82
N LEU A 142 -11.02 14.22 -18.18
CA LEU A 142 -9.59 14.15 -17.87
C LEU A 142 -9.30 13.02 -16.89
N ARG A 143 -10.13 12.87 -15.85
CA ARG A 143 -10.06 11.80 -14.85
C ARG A 143 -10.14 10.42 -15.49
N SER A 144 -11.06 10.25 -16.43
CA SER A 144 -11.21 9.01 -17.19
C SER A 144 -9.99 8.73 -18.08
N SER A 145 -9.41 9.76 -18.71
CA SER A 145 -8.23 9.61 -19.57
C SER A 145 -6.94 9.29 -18.81
N LEU A 146 -6.85 9.73 -17.55
CA LEU A 146 -5.69 9.56 -16.68
C LEU A 146 -5.85 8.38 -15.71
N ASN A 147 -6.93 7.60 -15.82
CA ASN A 147 -7.27 6.48 -14.95
C ASN A 147 -7.30 6.85 -13.45
N ILE A 148 -7.69 8.08 -13.11
CA ILE A 148 -7.74 8.56 -11.72
C ILE A 148 -9.03 8.07 -11.04
N SER A 149 -8.87 7.36 -9.93
CA SER A 149 -10.00 6.88 -9.14
C SER A 149 -10.78 8.02 -8.47
N SER A 150 -12.07 7.79 -8.17
CA SER A 150 -12.90 8.79 -7.47
C SER A 150 -12.33 9.14 -6.09
N GLN A 151 -11.69 8.18 -5.40
CA GLN A 151 -11.03 8.41 -4.12
C GLN A 151 -9.83 9.35 -4.26
N GLN A 152 -8.99 9.16 -5.30
CA GLN A 152 -7.88 10.06 -5.60
C GLN A 152 -8.38 11.46 -5.97
N HIS A 153 -9.41 11.58 -6.80
CA HIS A 153 -10.03 12.86 -7.14
C HIS A 153 -10.46 13.64 -5.88
N LEU A 154 -11.21 13.01 -4.98
CA LEU A 154 -11.66 13.65 -3.73
C LEU A 154 -10.50 14.10 -2.85
N SER A 155 -9.46 13.26 -2.74
CA SER A 155 -8.25 13.60 -1.98
C SER A 155 -7.53 14.80 -2.57
N LEU A 156 -7.40 14.86 -3.90
CA LEU A 156 -6.73 15.96 -4.61
C LEU A 156 -7.53 17.26 -4.54
N LEU A 157 -8.85 17.18 -4.71
CA LEU A 157 -9.75 18.32 -4.59
C LEU A 157 -9.71 18.91 -3.17
N ALA A 158 -9.70 18.06 -2.14
CA ALA A 158 -9.54 18.51 -0.76
C ALA A 158 -8.18 19.17 -0.52
N ALA A 159 -7.11 18.60 -1.06
CA ALA A 159 -5.76 19.15 -0.93
C ALA A 159 -5.60 20.51 -1.63
N GLU A 160 -6.10 20.66 -2.87
CA GLU A 160 -6.04 21.95 -3.59
C GLU A 160 -6.93 23.01 -2.93
N ARG A 161 -8.11 22.65 -2.43
CA ARG A 161 -8.95 23.58 -1.63
C ARG A 161 -8.27 24.00 -0.34
N ALA A 162 -7.55 23.11 0.35
CA ALA A 162 -6.82 23.43 1.57
C ALA A 162 -5.67 24.43 1.33
N LYS A 163 -5.09 24.46 0.13
CA LYS A 163 -4.03 25.43 -0.24
C LYS A 163 -4.56 26.82 -0.57
N LEU A 164 -5.86 26.95 -0.85
CA LEU A 164 -6.51 28.21 -1.23
C LEU A 164 -7.06 28.99 -0.01
N ASN A 165 -7.04 28.38 1.18
CA ASN A 165 -7.42 29.00 2.47
C ASN A 165 -6.18 29.37 3.30
#